data_AF-H9EZ33-F1
#
_entry.id   AF-H9EZ33-F1
#
_cell.length_a   1.000
_cell.length_b   1.000
_cell.length_c   1.000
_cell.angle_alpha   90.00
_cell.angle_beta   90.00
_cell.angle_gamma   90.00
#
_symmetry.space_group_name_H-M   'P 1'
#
loop_
_entity.id
_entity.type
_entity.pdbx_description
1 polymer ?
#
loop_
_entity_poly.entity_id
_entity_poly.type
_entity_poly.pdbx_seq_one_letter_code
_entity_poly.pdbx_strand_id
1 'polypeptide(L)'
;MEVFPLLLVLSIWWSRTWDSANADSIIHIGAIFDESAKKDDEVFRTAVGDLNQNEEILQTEKITFSVTFVDGNNPLQAVQEACELMNQGILALVSSIGC
;
A
#
# COMPACT_ATOMS: atom_id res chain seq x y z
N MET A 1 12.86 -34.58 -33.10
CA MET A 1 11.94 -33.43 -33.14
C MET A 1 11.44 -33.11 -31.71
N GLU A 2 12.35 -32.95 -30.74
CA GLU A 2 11.97 -32.87 -29.31
C GLU A 2 12.43 -31.59 -28.61
N VAL A 3 13.11 -30.69 -29.33
CA VAL A 3 13.62 -29.42 -28.78
C VAL A 3 12.51 -28.37 -28.65
N PHE A 4 11.51 -28.44 -29.53
CA PHE A 4 10.38 -27.52 -29.57
C PHE A 4 9.48 -27.57 -28.31
N PRO A 5 9.09 -28.75 -27.77
CA PRO A 5 8.30 -28.81 -26.55
C PRO A 5 9.07 -28.35 -25.31
N LEU A 6 10.38 -28.59 -25.23
CA LEU A 6 11.23 -28.15 -24.12
C LEU A 6 11.34 -26.62 -24.02
N LEU A 7 11.48 -25.94 -25.16
CA LEU A 7 11.50 -24.48 -25.22
C LEU A 7 10.17 -23.86 -24.76
N LEU A 8 9.05 -24.48 -25.12
CA LEU A 8 7.73 -24.04 -24.68
C LEU A 8 7.57 -24.16 -23.16
N VAL A 9 7.97 -25.29 -22.56
CA VAL A 9 7.89 -25.48 -21.09
C VAL A 9 8.75 -24.46 -20.35
N LEU A 10 9.97 -24.19 -20.83
CA LEU A 10 10.86 -23.18 -20.26
C LEU A 10 10.24 -21.77 -20.34
N SER A 11 9.58 -21.42 -21.45
CA SER A 11 8.92 -20.12 -21.61
C SER A 11 7.70 -19.93 -20.70
N ILE A 12 6.98 -21.03 -20.41
CA ILE A 12 5.82 -21.03 -19.51
C ILE A 12 6.27 -20.96 -18.04
N TRP A 13 7.41 -21.55 -17.71
CA TRP A 13 8.00 -21.41 -16.38
C TRP A 13 8.53 -20.00 -16.14
N TRP A 14 9.16 -19.38 -17.13
CA TRP A 14 9.66 -18.01 -17.01
C TRP A 14 8.55 -16.96 -16.84
N SER A 15 7.42 -17.17 -17.50
CA SER A 15 6.26 -16.26 -17.37
C SER A 15 5.50 -16.42 -16.04
N ARG A 16 5.66 -17.55 -15.34
CA ARG A 16 5.05 -17.77 -14.01
C ARG A 16 5.86 -17.20 -12.85
N THR A 17 7.16 -16.96 -13.01
CA THR A 17 8.00 -16.36 -11.97
C THR A 17 8.10 -14.84 -12.09
N TRP A 18 7.41 -14.26 -13.07
CA TRP A 18 7.34 -12.81 -13.20
C TRP A 18 6.39 -12.30 -12.12
N ASP A 19 6.93 -12.04 -10.94
CA ASP A 19 6.25 -11.23 -9.95
C ASP A 19 5.85 -9.93 -10.64
N SER A 20 4.53 -9.68 -10.66
CA SER A 20 3.99 -8.42 -11.11
C SER A 20 4.60 -7.37 -10.21
N ALA A 21 5.59 -6.63 -10.71
CA ALA A 21 6.06 -5.42 -10.08
C ALA A 21 4.81 -4.55 -9.90
N ASN A 22 4.29 -4.50 -8.67
CA ASN A 22 3.22 -3.58 -8.33
C ASN A 22 3.73 -2.22 -8.80
N ALA A 23 2.93 -1.51 -9.59
CA ALA A 23 3.30 -0.18 -10.05
C ALA A 23 3.62 0.65 -8.80
N ASP A 24 4.91 0.85 -8.56
CA ASP A 24 5.42 1.53 -7.38
C ASP A 24 5.04 3.00 -7.58
N SER A 25 3.92 3.40 -6.97
CA SER A 25 3.49 4.79 -7.05
C SER A 25 4.48 5.62 -6.23
N ILE A 26 4.97 6.70 -6.83
CA ILE A 26 5.95 7.59 -6.20
C ILE A 26 5.41 8.17 -4.89
N ILE A 27 4.08 8.32 -4.80
CA ILE A 27 3.40 8.91 -3.65
C ILE A 27 2.68 7.80 -2.88
N HIS A 28 3.37 7.24 -1.89
CA HIS A 28 2.83 6.26 -0.96
C HIS A 28 2.78 6.84 0.47
N ILE A 29 1.62 6.76 1.11
CA ILE A 29 1.42 7.23 2.50
C ILE A 29 0.96 6.09 3.41
N GLY A 30 1.46 6.09 4.65
CA GLY A 30 1.05 5.14 5.68
C GLY A 30 -0.01 5.76 6.58
N ALA A 31 -0.99 4.98 7.01
CA ALA A 31 -1.95 5.39 8.02
C ALA A 31 -2.09 4.31 9.11
N ILE A 32 -2.05 4.74 10.37
CA ILE A 32 -2.34 3.90 11.54
C ILE A 32 -3.58 4.42 12.22
N PHE A 33 -4.56 3.53 12.39
CA PHE A 33 -5.80 3.85 13.06
C PHE A 33 -6.03 2.93 14.25
N ASP A 34 -6.63 3.47 15.30
CA ASP A 34 -7.16 2.63 16.37
C ASP A 34 -8.29 1.73 15.84
N GLU A 35 -8.50 0.57 16.48
CA GLU A 35 -9.58 -0.35 16.09
C GLU A 35 -10.97 0.32 16.11
N SER A 36 -11.18 1.32 16.98
CA SER A 36 -12.42 2.09 17.05
C SER A 36 -12.54 3.18 15.98
N ALA A 37 -11.43 3.57 15.33
CA ALA A 37 -11.36 4.70 14.39
C ALA A 37 -11.77 4.33 12.95
N LYS A 38 -12.81 3.50 12.79
CA LYS A 38 -13.32 3.08 11.46
C LYS A 38 -13.83 4.25 10.61
N LYS A 39 -14.42 5.25 11.26
CA LYS A 39 -14.91 6.45 10.57
C LYS A 39 -13.76 7.29 10.01
N ASP A 40 -12.62 7.30 10.68
CA ASP A 40 -11.44 8.02 10.20
C ASP A 40 -10.84 7.34 8.97
N ASP A 41 -10.83 6.01 8.91
CA ASP A 41 -10.43 5.25 7.71
C ASP A 41 -11.35 5.56 6.51
N GLU A 42 -12.66 5.59 6.71
CA GLU A 42 -13.62 5.92 5.64
C GLU A 42 -13.39 7.33 5.09
N VAL A 43 -13.24 8.32 5.97
CA VAL A 43 -12.98 9.72 5.59
C VAL A 43 -11.60 9.83 4.92
N PHE A 44 -10.59 9.14 5.44
CA PHE A 44 -9.25 9.12 4.87
C PHE A 44 -9.25 8.56 3.44
N ARG A 45 -9.89 7.41 3.20
CA ARG A 45 -10.02 6.81 1.87
C ARG A 45 -10.77 7.72 0.91
N THR A 46 -11.82 8.38 1.38
CA THR A 46 -12.62 9.31 0.58
C THR A 46 -11.77 10.52 0.18
N ALA A 47 -11.05 11.13 1.13
CA ALA A 47 -10.18 12.28 0.86
C ALA A 47 -9.07 11.95 -0.15
N VAL A 48 -8.45 10.76 -0.04
CA VAL A 48 -7.48 10.30 -1.04
C VAL A 48 -8.14 10.08 -2.40
N GLY A 49 -9.35 9.53 -2.43
CA GLY A 49 -10.15 9.37 -3.65
C GLY A 49 -10.47 10.68 -4.35
N ASP A 50 -10.86 11.70 -3.59
CA ASP A 50 -11.17 13.04 -4.09
C ASP A 50 -9.93 13.74 -4.65
N LEU A 51 -8.77 13.61 -3.97
CA LEU A 51 -7.50 14.14 -4.46
C LEU A 51 -7.04 13.44 -5.74
N ASN A 52 -7.20 12.12 -5.83
CA ASN A 52 -6.85 11.35 -7.03
C ASN A 52 -7.78 11.61 -8.23
N GLN A 53 -8.99 12.12 -7.99
CA GLN A 53 -9.92 12.56 -9.05
C GLN A 53 -9.67 14.00 -9.49
N ASN A 54 -8.91 14.77 -8.73
CA ASN A 54 -8.64 16.17 -9.03
C ASN A 54 -7.49 16.28 -10.04
N GLU A 55 -7.81 16.70 -11.27
CA GLU A 55 -6.82 16.87 -12.35
C GLU A 55 -5.92 18.12 -12.18
N GLU A 56 -6.21 19.00 -11.21
CA GLU A 56 -5.37 20.17 -10.92
C GLU A 56 -4.18 19.83 -10.01
N ILE A 57 -4.35 18.86 -9.10
CA ILE A 57 -3.38 18.47 -8.08
C ILE A 57 -2.84 17.08 -8.41
N LEU A 58 -1.51 16.93 -8.53
CA LEU A 58 -0.86 15.65 -8.86
C LEU A 58 -1.33 15.05 -10.20
N GLN A 59 -1.29 15.87 -11.26
CA GLN A 59 -1.82 15.57 -12.60
C GLN A 59 -1.37 14.24 -13.23
N THR A 60 -0.21 13.71 -12.82
CA THR A 60 0.41 12.50 -13.39
C THR A 60 0.61 11.38 -12.38
N GLU A 61 0.37 11.64 -11.09
CA GLU A 61 0.70 10.72 -10.00
C GLU A 61 -0.54 10.44 -9.15
N LYS A 62 -0.74 9.18 -8.77
CA LYS A 62 -1.85 8.79 -7.89
C LYS A 62 -1.33 8.53 -6.49
N ILE A 63 -1.96 9.14 -5.50
CA ILE A 63 -1.72 8.83 -4.10
C ILE A 63 -2.15 7.39 -3.84
N THR A 64 -1.19 6.57 -3.42
CA THR A 64 -1.42 5.22 -2.91
C THR A 64 -1.21 5.21 -1.41
N PHE A 65 -1.80 4.24 -0.71
CA PHE A 65 -1.74 4.23 0.74
C PHE A 65 -1.88 2.82 1.31
N SER A 66 -1.26 2.63 2.47
CA SER A 66 -1.38 1.42 3.30
C SER A 66 -1.97 1.81 4.64
N VAL A 67 -3.00 1.07 5.08
CA VAL A 67 -3.69 1.31 6.35
C VAL A 67 -3.51 0.11 7.27
N THR A 68 -3.10 0.36 8.50
CA THR A 68 -3.02 -0.66 9.56
C THR A 68 -3.89 -0.24 10.74
N PHE A 69 -4.64 -1.20 11.28
CA PHE A 69 -5.39 -1.02 12.52
C PHE A 69 -4.59 -1.59 13.68
N VAL A 70 -4.50 -0.85 14.78
CA VAL A 70 -3.78 -1.25 16.00
C VAL A 70 -4.66 -1.03 17.23
N ASP A 71 -4.38 -1.76 18.30
CA ASP A 71 -4.97 -1.46 19.61
C ASP A 71 -4.28 -0.21 20.16
N GLY A 72 -5.03 0.89 20.33
CA GLY A 72 -4.52 2.13 20.90
C GLY A 72 -3.95 1.99 22.32
N ASN A 73 -4.32 0.93 23.05
CA ASN A 73 -3.77 0.62 24.36
C ASN A 73 -2.41 -0.12 24.28
N ASN A 74 -2.01 -0.58 23.10
CA ASN A 74 -0.76 -1.30 22.88
C ASN A 74 0.25 -0.45 22.08
N PRO A 75 1.05 0.40 22.76
CA PRO A 75 1.99 1.29 22.08
C PRO A 75 3.10 0.53 21.34
N LEU A 76 3.44 -0.69 21.79
CA LEU A 76 4.46 -1.51 21.12
C LEU A 76 3.98 -1.98 19.75
N GLN A 77 2.72 -2.42 19.67
CA GLN A 77 2.10 -2.78 18.40
C GLN A 77 2.06 -1.57 17.47
N ALA A 78 1.64 -0.40 17.96
CA ALA A 78 1.61 0.82 17.16
C ALA A 78 2.98 1.17 16.55
N VAL A 79 4.06 1.03 17.32
CA VAL A 79 5.43 1.26 16.82
C VAL A 79 5.86 0.19 15.82
N GLN A 80 5.56 -1.08 16.07
CA GLN A 80 5.91 -2.17 15.17
C GLN A 80 5.26 -1.99 13.80
N GLU A 81 3.95 -1.76 13.78
CA GLU A 81 3.20 -1.54 12.54
C GLU A 81 3.64 -0.27 11.81
N ALA A 82 4.01 0.79 12.56
CA ALA A 82 4.60 2.00 11.98
C ALA A 82 5.94 1.70 11.29
N CYS A 83 6.80 0.88 11.90
CA CYS A 83 8.06 0.47 11.30
C CYS A 83 7.84 -0.38 10.04
N GLU A 84 6.82 -1.24 10.02
CA GLU A 84 6.47 -2.01 8.82
C GLU A 84 6.03 -1.10 7.67
N LEU A 85 5.20 -0.09 7.94
CA LEU A 85 4.83 0.93 6.95
C LEU A 85 6.03 1.76 6.48
N MET A 86 6.96 2.11 7.38
CA MET A 86 8.21 2.78 6.99
C MET A 86 9.07 1.91 6.08
N ASN A 87 9.12 0.59 6.31
CA ASN A 87 9.85 -0.35 5.46
C ASN A 87 9.22 -0.51 4.07
N GLN A 88 7.91 -0.28 3.92
CA GLN A 88 7.23 -0.22 2.63
C GLN A 88 7.60 1.03 1.82
N GLY A 89 8.20 2.06 2.44
CA GLY A 89 8.62 3.28 1.76
C GLY A 89 7.53 4.35 1.70
N ILE A 90 6.99 4.74 2.87
CA ILE A 90 6.03 5.85 2.95
C ILE A 90 6.72 7.23 2.98
N LEU A 91 6.08 8.21 2.36
CA LEU A 91 6.50 9.63 2.43
C LEU A 91 6.08 10.30 3.74
N ALA A 92 4.95 9.86 4.30
CA ALA A 92 4.39 10.39 5.54
C ALA A 92 3.57 9.30 6.25
N LEU A 93 3.53 9.40 7.58
CA LEU A 93 2.70 8.55 8.44
C LEU A 93 1.59 9.40 9.07
N VAL A 94 0.33 9.00 8.85
CA VAL A 94 -0.86 9.58 9.47
C VAL A 94 -1.28 8.67 10.62
N SER A 95 -1.61 9.24 11.78
CA SER A 95 -2.08 8.46 12.94
C SER A 95 -3.38 9.04 13.50
N SER A 96 -4.43 8.21 13.63
CA SER A 96 -5.61 8.51 14.46
C SER A 96 -5.74 7.41 15.51
N ILE A 97 -5.07 7.60 16.64
CA ILE A 97 -5.11 6.71 17.80
C ILE A 97 -5.77 7.49 18.93
N GLY A 98 -6.77 6.89 19.58
CA GLY A 98 -7.43 7.51 20.74
C GLY A 98 -6.46 7.68 21.90
N CYS A 99 -6.46 8.87 22.52
CA CYS A 99 -5.72 9.15 23.75
C CYS A 99 -6.53 8.81 25.00
#